data_AF-A0A815XPE3-F1
#
_entry.id   AF-A0A815XPE3-F1
#
_cell.length_a   1.000
_cell.length_b   1.000
_cell.length_c   1.000
_cell.angle_alpha   90.00
_cell.angle_beta   90.00
_cell.angle_gamma   90.00
#
_symmetry.space_group_name_H-M   'P 1'
#
loop_
_entity.id
_entity.type
_entity.pdbx_description
1 polymer ?
#
loop_
_entity_poly.entity_id
_entity_poly.type
_entity_poly.pdbx_seq_one_letter_code
_entity_poly.pdbx_strand_id
1 'polypeptide(L)'
;LSLREFWGRRYNRIVHTALKESVFEPIRLEFSSPTIGALTSFIISGLFHVHTWLVAFDDKSSLLPTFMFFFLHGIACSIETNMKIQLPEHVGWIITHTFLLITSPLVVRPFIEKGSPFLILNPTPFINVGWIPKLPLPNFCPR
;
A
#
# COMPACT_ATOMS: atom_id res chain seq x y z
N LEU A 1 -1.40 18.70 1.55
CA LEU A 1 -1.39 17.24 1.31
C LEU A 1 -2.14 16.56 2.43
N SER A 2 -3.14 15.77 2.06
CA SER A 2 -4.07 15.06 2.92
C SER A 2 -3.90 13.55 2.68
N LEU A 3 -4.29 12.68 3.63
CA LEU A 3 -4.23 11.23 3.42
C LEU A 3 -5.19 10.79 2.31
N ARG A 4 -6.41 11.34 2.30
CA ARG A 4 -7.37 11.14 1.22
C ARG A 4 -6.81 11.62 -0.12
N GLU A 5 -6.12 12.74 -0.16
CA GLU A 5 -5.50 13.24 -1.40
C GLU A 5 -4.39 12.30 -1.89
N PHE A 6 -3.56 11.82 -0.97
CA PHE A 6 -2.50 10.85 -1.25
C PHE A 6 -3.07 9.60 -1.92
N TRP A 7 -4.01 8.90 -1.27
CA TRP A 7 -4.61 7.66 -1.77
C TRP A 7 -5.53 7.87 -2.97
N GLY A 8 -6.27 8.98 -3.01
CA GLY A 8 -7.29 9.23 -4.04
C GLY A 8 -6.75 9.84 -5.34
N ARG A 9 -5.57 10.47 -5.32
CA ARG A 9 -5.10 11.25 -6.48
C ARG A 9 -3.64 11.06 -6.83
N ARG A 10 -2.78 10.67 -5.88
CA ARG A 10 -1.32 10.71 -6.07
C ARG A 10 -0.69 9.32 -6.12
N TYR A 11 -1.10 8.42 -5.23
CA TYR A 11 -0.56 7.07 -5.17
C TYR A 11 -1.30 6.11 -6.09
N ASN A 12 -0.55 5.33 -6.86
CA ASN A 12 -1.03 4.22 -7.71
C ASN A 12 -2.40 4.45 -8.38
N ARG A 13 -2.45 5.43 -9.29
CA ARG A 13 -3.70 5.85 -9.96
C ARG A 13 -4.42 4.72 -10.70
N ILE A 14 -3.69 3.71 -11.17
CA ILE A 14 -4.26 2.52 -11.83
C ILE A 14 -5.10 1.72 -10.84
N VAL A 15 -4.51 1.35 -9.70
CA VAL A 15 -5.23 0.61 -8.65
C VAL A 15 -6.36 1.45 -8.06
N HIS A 16 -6.15 2.75 -7.88
CA HIS A 16 -7.21 3.66 -7.46
C HIS A 16 -8.41 3.61 -8.42
N THR A 17 -8.20 3.77 -9.73
CA THR A 17 -9.31 3.71 -10.71
C THR A 17 -10.01 2.36 -10.68
N ALA A 18 -9.24 1.27 -10.65
CA ALA A 18 -9.81 -0.08 -10.58
C ALA A 18 -10.69 -0.27 -9.35
N LEU A 19 -10.21 0.08 -8.14
CA LEU A 19 -11.00 -0.01 -6.91
C LEU A 19 -12.17 0.97 -6.90
N LYS A 20 -12.01 2.15 -7.51
CA LYS A 20 -13.08 3.14 -7.59
C LYS A 20 -14.28 2.58 -8.36
N GLU A 21 -14.01 2.03 -9.54
CA GLU A 21 -15.05 1.53 -10.44
C GLU A 21 -15.64 0.19 -9.98
N SER A 22 -14.79 -0.70 -9.45
CA SER A 22 -15.23 -2.06 -9.07
C SER A 22 -15.76 -2.20 -7.64
N VAL A 23 -15.35 -1.33 -6.71
CA VAL A 23 -15.71 -1.45 -5.28
C VAL A 23 -16.36 -0.18 -4.75
N PHE A 24 -15.70 0.98 -4.88
CA PHE A 24 -16.16 2.21 -4.24
C PHE A 24 -17.52 2.67 -4.76
N GLU A 25 -17.68 2.85 -6.07
CA GLU A 25 -18.93 3.38 -6.64
C GLU A 25 -20.12 2.45 -6.41
N PRO A 26 -20.04 1.12 -6.66
CA PRO A 26 -21.14 0.21 -6.36
C PRO A 26 -21.57 0.24 -4.89
N ILE A 27 -20.61 0.18 -3.96
CA ILE A 27 -20.90 0.17 -2.52
C ILE A 27 -21.42 1.54 -2.05
N ARG A 28 -20.86 2.63 -2.57
CA ARG A 28 -21.34 3.99 -2.27
C ARG A 28 -22.80 4.16 -2.68
N LEU A 29 -23.18 3.66 -3.85
CA LEU A 29 -24.55 3.75 -4.37
C LEU A 29 -25.51 2.88 -3.55
N GLU A 30 -25.14 1.63 -3.28
CA GLU A 30 -25.96 0.68 -2.52
C GLU A 30 -26.25 1.18 -1.10
N PHE A 31 -25.22 1.65 -0.38
CA PHE A 31 -25.35 2.09 1.01
C PHE A 31 -25.55 3.59 1.16
N SER A 32 -25.65 4.34 0.05
CA SER A 32 -25.74 5.81 0.03
C SER A 32 -24.69 6.51 0.92
N SER A 33 -23.51 5.89 1.09
CA SER A 33 -22.48 6.33 2.04
C SER A 33 -21.09 6.28 1.42
N PRO A 34 -20.44 7.43 1.19
CA PRO A 34 -19.08 7.47 0.68
C PRO A 34 -18.07 6.92 1.70
N THR A 35 -18.37 7.01 2.99
CA THR A 35 -17.54 6.46 4.07
C THR A 35 -17.50 4.93 3.98
N ILE A 36 -18.66 4.28 3.81
CA ILE A 36 -18.74 2.83 3.65
C ILE A 36 -18.03 2.38 2.37
N GLY A 37 -18.27 3.07 1.25
CA GLY A 37 -17.56 2.79 -0.02
C GLY A 37 -16.04 2.88 0.12
N ALA A 38 -15.54 3.90 0.82
CA ALA A 38 -14.10 4.08 1.05
C ALA A 38 -13.53 2.97 1.94
N LEU A 39 -14.15 2.70 3.09
CA LEU A 39 -13.70 1.65 4.01
C LEU A 39 -13.67 0.28 3.35
N THR A 40 -14.72 -0.07 2.61
CA THR A 40 -14.77 -1.34 1.85
C THR A 40 -13.65 -1.40 0.82
N SER A 41 -13.36 -0.30 0.11
CA SER A 41 -12.25 -0.26 -0.85
C SER A 41 -10.89 -0.52 -0.18
N PHE A 42 -10.64 0.05 0.99
CA PHE A 42 -9.42 -0.22 1.78
C PHE A 42 -9.36 -1.65 2.29
N ILE A 43 -10.48 -2.22 2.75
CA ILE A 43 -10.55 -3.63 3.18
C ILE A 43 -10.21 -4.56 2.01
N ILE A 44 -10.83 -4.35 0.85
CA ILE A 44 -10.58 -5.16 -0.35
C ILE A 44 -9.12 -5.01 -0.81
N SER A 45 -8.57 -3.79 -0.79
CA SER A 45 -7.15 -3.55 -1.08
C SER A 45 -6.23 -4.30 -0.11
N GLY A 46 -6.55 -4.30 1.19
CA GLY A 46 -5.82 -5.06 2.20
C GLY A 46 -5.88 -6.56 1.96
N LEU A 47 -7.05 -7.09 1.60
CA LEU A 47 -7.22 -8.51 1.27
C LEU A 47 -6.42 -8.92 0.03
N PHE A 48 -6.31 -8.06 -0.99
CA PHE A 48 -5.44 -8.33 -2.14
C PHE A 48 -3.97 -8.45 -1.72
N HIS A 49 -3.48 -7.59 -0.82
CA HIS A 49 -2.11 -7.68 -0.34
C HIS A 49 -1.89 -8.91 0.56
N VAL A 50 -2.86 -9.25 1.41
CA VAL A 50 -2.86 -10.52 2.17
C VAL A 50 -2.76 -11.72 1.23
N HIS A 51 -3.53 -11.72 0.13
CA HIS A 51 -3.45 -12.76 -0.88
C HIS A 51 -2.07 -12.83 -1.55
N THR A 52 -1.45 -11.68 -1.85
CA THR A 52 -0.07 -11.64 -2.36
C THR A 52 0.91 -12.29 -1.39
N TRP A 53 0.80 -12.03 -0.09
CA TRP A 53 1.67 -12.66 0.93
C TRP A 53 1.50 -14.17 1.00
N LEU A 54 0.27 -14.66 0.92
CA LEU A 54 -0.01 -16.10 0.92
C LEU A 54 0.54 -16.78 -0.34
N VAL A 55 0.29 -16.20 -1.52
CA VAL A 55 0.58 -16.88 -2.80
C VAL A 55 2.02 -16.68 -3.25
N ALA A 56 2.55 -15.46 -3.15
CA ALA A 56 3.89 -15.18 -3.64
C ALA A 56 4.98 -15.53 -2.62
N PHE A 57 4.71 -15.38 -1.32
CA PHE A 57 5.74 -15.48 -0.28
C PHE A 57 5.52 -16.62 0.73
N ASP A 58 4.39 -17.33 0.66
CA ASP A 58 3.94 -18.31 1.67
C ASP A 58 4.09 -17.79 3.12
N ASP A 59 3.84 -16.49 3.32
CA ASP A 59 4.11 -15.82 4.58
C ASP A 59 2.82 -15.49 5.35
N LYS A 60 2.53 -16.33 6.33
CA LYS A 60 1.38 -16.16 7.23
C LYS A 60 1.61 -15.12 8.33
N SER A 61 2.87 -14.78 8.63
CA SER A 61 3.18 -13.83 9.71
C SER A 61 2.84 -12.38 9.35
N SER A 62 2.80 -12.09 8.05
CA SER A 62 2.62 -10.74 7.51
C SER A 62 1.17 -10.38 7.16
N LEU A 63 0.23 -11.33 7.29
CA LEU A 63 -1.16 -11.14 6.90
C LEU A 63 -1.85 -10.05 7.73
N LEU A 64 -1.80 -10.18 9.07
CA LEU A 64 -2.45 -9.23 9.96
C LEU A 64 -1.79 -7.84 9.90
N PRO A 65 -0.46 -7.68 9.98
CA PRO A 65 0.19 -6.37 9.82
C PRO A 65 -0.21 -5.68 8.51
N THR A 66 -0.16 -6.41 7.39
CA THR A 66 -0.51 -5.87 6.08
C THR A 66 -1.97 -5.44 6.02
N PHE A 67 -2.90 -6.28 6.50
CA PHE A 67 -4.31 -5.90 6.53
C PHE A 67 -4.55 -4.66 7.42
N MET A 68 -3.91 -4.61 8.58
CA MET A 68 -3.99 -3.47 9.50
C MET A 68 -3.49 -2.18 8.87
N PHE A 69 -2.44 -2.22 8.05
CA PHE A 69 -1.97 -1.05 7.30
C PHE A 69 -3.10 -0.41 6.49
N PHE A 70 -3.79 -1.19 5.64
CA PHE A 70 -4.87 -0.65 4.81
C PHE A 70 -6.09 -0.26 5.63
N PHE A 71 -6.44 -1.06 6.64
CA PHE A 71 -7.59 -0.79 7.50
C PHE A 71 -7.43 0.54 8.27
N LEU A 72 -6.26 0.77 8.89
CA LEU A 72 -5.95 2.01 9.60
C LEU A 72 -5.97 3.22 8.66
N HIS A 73 -5.47 3.08 7.44
CA HIS A 73 -5.54 4.14 6.43
C HIS A 73 -6.98 4.43 6.00
N GLY A 74 -7.82 3.40 5.88
CA GLY A 74 -9.25 3.56 5.62
C GLY A 74 -9.93 4.38 6.70
N ILE A 75 -9.71 4.02 7.98
CA ILE A 75 -10.23 4.77 9.13
C ILE A 75 -9.73 6.22 9.11
N ALA A 76 -8.43 6.44 8.91
CA ALA A 76 -7.86 7.78 8.89
C ALA A 76 -8.44 8.65 7.76
N CYS A 77 -8.59 8.10 6.55
CA CYS A 77 -9.22 8.78 5.42
C CYS A 77 -10.71 9.08 5.69
N SER A 78 -11.42 8.16 6.34
CA SER A 78 -12.81 8.37 6.75
C SER A 78 -12.94 9.47 7.80
N ILE A 79 -12.10 9.46 8.83
CA ILE A 79 -12.06 10.53 9.84
C ILE A 79 -11.79 11.87 9.18
N GLU A 80 -10.77 11.97 8.32
CA GLU A 80 -10.43 13.20 7.60
C GLU A 80 -11.58 13.69 6.71
N THR A 81 -12.37 12.79 6.15
CA THR A 81 -13.53 13.16 5.31
C THR A 81 -14.71 13.68 6.14
N ASN A 82 -14.93 13.11 7.32
CA ASN A 82 -16.07 13.46 8.18
C ASN A 82 -15.75 14.63 9.12
N MET A 83 -14.47 14.82 9.48
CA MET A 83 -14.01 15.95 10.26
C MET A 83 -13.70 17.13 9.33
N LYS A 84 -14.43 18.24 9.47
CA LYS A 84 -14.19 19.49 8.72
C LYS A 84 -12.97 20.26 9.25
N ILE A 85 -11.85 19.59 9.48
CA ILE A 85 -10.63 20.21 10.01
C ILE A 85 -9.87 20.83 8.85
N GLN A 86 -9.71 22.15 8.86
CA GLN A 86 -8.84 22.87 7.94
C GLN A 86 -7.48 23.07 8.61
N LEU A 87 -6.50 22.25 8.22
CA LEU A 87 -5.12 22.38 8.68
C LEU A 87 -4.33 23.32 7.75
N PRO A 88 -3.38 24.10 8.28
CA PRO A 88 -2.38 24.77 7.45
C PRO A 88 -1.65 23.76 6.56
N GLU A 89 -1.30 24.15 5.35
CA GLU A 89 -0.81 23.22 4.33
C GLU A 89 0.39 22.40 4.83
N HIS A 90 1.42 23.06 5.35
CA HIS A 90 2.63 22.39 5.85
C HIS A 90 2.34 21.42 7.00
N VAL A 91 1.39 21.76 7.87
CA VAL A 91 0.97 20.89 8.99
C VAL A 91 0.31 19.62 8.45
N GLY A 92 -0.59 19.75 7.48
CA GLY A 92 -1.22 18.60 6.82
C GLY A 92 -0.18 17.71 6.11
N TRP A 93 0.82 18.31 5.46
CA TRP A 93 1.93 17.56 4.84
C TRP A 93 2.72 16.76 5.88
N ILE A 94 3.16 17.40 6.97
CA ILE A 94 3.95 16.74 8.02
C ILE A 94 3.15 15.59 8.64
N ILE A 95 1.87 15.81 8.97
CA ILE A 95 1.02 14.77 9.55
C ILE A 95 0.86 13.61 8.58
N THR A 96 0.56 13.87 7.32
CA THR A 96 0.39 12.82 6.30
C THR A 96 1.66 11.99 6.13
N HIS A 97 2.82 12.63 5.99
CA HIS A 97 4.10 11.92 5.84
C HIS A 97 4.47 11.16 7.10
N THR A 98 4.27 11.75 8.28
CA THR A 98 4.54 11.10 9.56
C THR A 98 3.67 9.85 9.71
N PHE A 99 2.38 9.94 9.41
CA PHE A 99 1.46 8.81 9.45
C PHE A 99 1.87 7.70 8.48
N LEU A 100 2.20 8.05 7.23
CA LEU A 100 2.68 7.10 6.22
C LEU A 100 3.97 6.40 6.68
N LEU A 101 4.94 7.15 7.22
CA LEU A 101 6.21 6.60 7.67
C LEU A 101 6.05 5.67 8.87
N ILE A 102 5.26 6.06 9.87
CA ILE A 102 5.01 5.24 11.07
C ILE A 102 4.31 3.93 10.72
N THR A 103 3.37 3.96 9.77
CA THR A 103 2.59 2.77 9.38
C THR A 103 3.30 1.93 8.32
N SER A 104 4.24 2.48 7.54
CA SER A 104 4.95 1.77 6.47
C SER A 104 5.59 0.43 6.86
N PRO A 105 6.15 0.22 8.07
CA PRO A 105 6.73 -1.08 8.43
C PRO A 105 5.71 -2.21 8.39
N LEU A 106 4.41 -1.92 8.58
CA LEU A 106 3.35 -2.92 8.53
C LEU A 106 3.20 -3.60 7.15
N VAL A 107 3.64 -2.94 6.08
CA VAL A 107 3.59 -3.47 4.70
C VAL A 107 4.98 -3.69 4.10
N VAL A 108 5.98 -2.90 4.48
CA VAL A 108 7.34 -2.97 3.89
C VAL A 108 8.21 -4.04 4.56
N ARG A 109 8.09 -4.22 5.87
CA ARG A 109 8.94 -5.15 6.63
C ARG A 109 8.97 -6.58 6.05
N PRO A 110 7.84 -7.16 5.62
CA PRO A 110 7.84 -8.51 5.04
C PRO A 110 8.66 -8.60 3.75
N PHE A 111 8.72 -7.54 2.93
CA PHE A 111 9.60 -7.52 1.75
C PHE A 111 11.08 -7.58 2.13
N ILE A 112 11.45 -7.00 3.27
CA ILE A 112 12.83 -7.00 3.76
C ILE A 112 13.18 -8.40 4.31
N GLU A 113 12.29 -8.98 5.13
CA GLU A 113 12.56 -10.24 5.82
C GLU A 113 12.37 -11.49 4.94
N LYS A 114 11.37 -11.47 4.04
CA LYS A 114 10.94 -12.63 3.23
C LYS A 114 11.12 -12.44 1.73
N GLY A 115 11.27 -11.20 1.26
CA GLY A 115 11.42 -10.92 -0.17
C GLY A 115 12.74 -11.40 -0.77
N SER A 116 13.82 -11.41 0.01
CA SER A 116 15.14 -11.88 -0.46
C SER A 116 15.11 -13.36 -0.92
N PRO A 117 14.64 -14.32 -0.11
CA PRO A 117 14.48 -15.71 -0.56
C PRO A 117 13.62 -15.86 -1.82
N PHE A 118 12.49 -15.14 -1.91
CA PHE A 118 11.61 -15.19 -3.08
C PHE A 118 12.34 -14.75 -4.35
N LEU A 119 13.08 -13.64 -4.32
CA LEU A 119 13.80 -13.11 -5.47
C LEU A 119 14.99 -13.98 -5.88
N ILE A 120 15.62 -14.69 -4.93
CA ILE A 120 16.68 -15.66 -5.22
C ILE A 120 16.09 -16.89 -5.94
N LEU A 121 14.94 -17.39 -5.49
CA LEU A 121 14.28 -18.56 -6.08
C LEU A 121 13.55 -18.25 -7.39
N ASN A 122 13.15 -17.00 -7.60
CA ASN A 122 12.49 -16.51 -8.80
C ASN A 122 13.30 -15.37 -9.42
N PRO A 123 14.49 -15.69 -10.00
CA PRO A 123 15.31 -14.66 -10.62
C PRO A 123 14.50 -13.99 -11.73
N THR A 124 14.53 -12.65 -11.77
CA THR A 124 13.87 -11.93 -12.86
C THR A 124 14.46 -12.39 -14.19
N PRO A 125 13.68 -12.41 -15.28
CA PRO A 125 14.14 -12.87 -16.60
C PRO A 125 15.28 -12.02 -17.18
N PHE A 126 15.69 -10.97 -16.46
CA PHE A 126 16.76 -10.04 -16.77
C PHE A 126 18.07 -10.37 -16.02
N ILE A 127 18.04 -11.25 -15.01
CA ILE A 127 19.25 -11.73 -14.33
C ILE A 127 19.92 -12.77 -15.24
N ASN A 128 21.20 -12.55 -15.57
CA ASN A 128 22.01 -13.37 -16.49
C ASN A 128 21.66 -13.32 -17.99
N VAL A 129 20.91 -12.30 -18.45
CA VAL A 129 20.78 -12.08 -19.89
C VAL A 129 22.03 -11.40 -20.45
N GLY A 130 22.59 -11.94 -21.53
CA GLY A 130 23.85 -11.44 -22.12
C GLY A 130 23.78 -10.02 -22.69
N TRP A 131 22.59 -9.44 -22.82
CA TRP A 131 22.36 -8.09 -23.35
C TRP A 131 22.26 -7.01 -22.27
N ILE A 132 22.16 -7.37 -20.98
CA ILE A 132 22.21 -6.40 -19.87
C ILE A 132 23.65 -6.29 -19.38
N PRO A 133 24.27 -5.10 -19.41
CA PRO A 133 25.61 -4.90 -18.89
C PRO A 133 25.66 -5.29 -17.40
N LYS A 134 26.56 -6.19 -17.02
CA LYS A 134 26.84 -6.51 -15.62
C LYS A 134 27.49 -5.28 -14.98
N LEU A 135 26.69 -4.47 -14.27
CA LEU A 135 27.24 -3.37 -13.48
C LEU A 135 28.15 -3.96 -12.39
N PRO A 136 29.34 -3.37 -12.14
CA PRO A 136 30.21 -3.84 -11.07
C PRO A 136 29.45 -3.71 -9.75
N LEU A 137 29.32 -4.83 -9.03
CA LEU A 137 28.74 -4.82 -7.69
C LEU A 137 29.70 -4.04 -6.77
N PRO A 138 29.26 -2.95 -6.14
CA PRO A 138 30.12 -2.22 -5.23
C PRO A 138 30.45 -3.04 -3.97
N ASN A 139 31.71 -2.96 -3.54
CA ASN A 139 32.25 -3.70 -2.39
C ASN A 139 31.66 -3.31 -1.02
N PHE A 140 30.72 -2.37 -0.97
CA PHE A 140 30.13 -1.84 0.27
C PHE A 140 28.81 -2.50 0.68
N CYS A 141 28.25 -3.42 -0.12
CA CYS A 141 27.05 -4.17 0.30
C CYS A 141 27.47 -5.32 1.23
N PRO A 142 27.02 -5.35 2.51
CA PRO A 142 27.31 -6.46 3.40
C PRO A 142 26.72 -7.76 2.83
N ARG A 143 27.54 -8.82 2.83
CA ARG A 143 27.15 -10.18 2.42
C ARG A 143 26.25 -10.83 3.47
#